data_AF-A0A4Y2KJS6-F1
#
_entry.id   AF-A0A4Y2KJS6-F1
#
_cell.length_a   1.000
_cell.length_b   1.000
_cell.length_c   1.000
_cell.angle_alpha   90.00
_cell.angle_beta   90.00
_cell.angle_gamma   90.00
#
_symmetry.space_group_name_H-M   'P 1'
#
loop_
_entity.id
_entity.type
_entity.pdbx_description
1 polymer ?
#
loop_
_entity_poly.entity_id
_entity_poly.type
_entity_poly.pdbx_seq_one_letter_code
_entity_poly.pdbx_strand_id
1 'polypeptide(L)'
;MEALKAQRKSLRTLFTVAAKNVKQHLDVLEADGKDLGKLSSLHSQLDNKFSRLEMIQKEISSLLLEDTSTHSEFEADFEAAESYRDSYLKLKTKVEEFQRPYAMFFNGQCTETQVAEV
;
A
#
# COMPACT_ATOMS: atom_id res chain seq x y z
N MET A 1 1.62 3.26 -27.99
CA MET A 1 2.14 3.77 -26.70
C MET A 1 1.17 4.70 -25.97
N GLU A 2 0.49 5.64 -26.65
CA GLU A 2 -0.45 6.60 -26.03
C GLU A 2 -1.60 5.98 -25.21
N ALA A 3 -2.18 4.86 -25.68
CA ALA A 3 -3.24 4.15 -24.95
C ALA A 3 -2.77 3.64 -23.57
N LEU A 4 -1.57 3.07 -23.49
CA LEU A 4 -0.99 2.59 -22.24
C LEU A 4 -0.64 3.76 -21.30
N LYS A 5 -0.16 4.89 -21.84
CA LYS A 5 0.07 6.12 -21.04
C LYS A 5 -1.23 6.65 -20.43
N ALA A 6 -2.32 6.68 -21.20
CA ALA A 6 -3.64 7.08 -20.71
C ALA A 6 -4.17 6.10 -19.64
N GLN A 7 -3.98 4.79 -19.85
CA GLN A 7 -4.37 3.75 -18.90
C GLN A 7 -3.58 3.86 -17.59
N ARG A 8 -2.25 4.07 -17.65
CA ARG A 8 -1.37 4.34 -16.49
C ARG A 8 -1.89 5.53 -15.68
N LYS A 9 -2.19 6.65 -16.36
CA LYS A 9 -2.69 7.88 -15.70
C LYS A 9 -4.02 7.63 -14.99
N SER A 10 -4.96 6.96 -15.65
CA SER A 10 -6.26 6.59 -15.07
C SER A 10 -6.10 5.68 -13.85
N LEU A 11 -5.28 4.63 -13.96
CA LEU A 11 -5.03 3.73 -12.85
C LEU A 11 -4.33 4.41 -11.68
N ARG A 12 -3.41 5.35 -11.92
CA ARG A 12 -2.75 6.13 -10.86
C ARG A 12 -3.77 6.95 -10.07
N THR A 13 -4.70 7.62 -10.75
CA THR A 13 -5.79 8.36 -10.10
C THR A 13 -6.67 7.43 -9.26
N LEU A 14 -7.08 6.29 -9.81
CA LEU A 14 -7.88 5.30 -9.09
C LEU A 14 -7.14 4.71 -7.88
N PHE A 15 -5.84 4.45 -8.01
CA PHE A 15 -4.99 3.98 -6.93
C PHE A 15 -4.87 5.01 -5.81
N THR A 16 -4.60 6.29 -6.12
CA THR A 16 -4.50 7.35 -5.11
C THR A 16 -5.80 7.53 -4.35
N VAL A 17 -6.96 7.44 -5.02
CA VAL A 17 -8.28 7.50 -4.36
C VAL A 17 -8.47 6.30 -3.42
N ALA A 18 -8.16 5.09 -3.88
CA ALA A 18 -8.28 3.89 -3.05
C ALA A 18 -7.33 3.93 -1.84
N ALA A 19 -6.08 4.38 -2.02
CA ALA A 19 -5.11 4.52 -0.94
C ALA A 19 -5.56 5.53 0.13
N LYS A 20 -6.13 6.66 -0.29
CA LYS A 20 -6.74 7.64 0.63
C LYS A 20 -7.89 7.03 1.42
N ASN A 21 -8.74 6.24 0.77
CA ASN A 21 -9.87 5.57 1.41
C ASN A 21 -9.42 4.54 2.46
N VAL A 22 -8.42 3.70 2.14
CA VAL A 22 -7.81 2.76 3.10
C VAL A 22 -7.19 3.51 4.28
N LYS A 23 -6.48 4.63 4.04
CA LYS A 23 -5.91 5.45 5.10
C LYS A 23 -6.98 6.03 6.04
N GLN A 24 -8.06 6.58 5.48
CA GLN A 24 -9.17 7.09 6.29
C GLN A 24 -9.80 5.99 7.15
N HIS A 25 -9.98 4.79 6.58
CA HIS A 25 -10.50 3.65 7.32
C HIS A 25 -9.55 3.14 8.41
N LEU A 26 -8.23 3.24 8.21
CA LEU A 26 -7.24 2.98 9.26
C LEU A 26 -7.36 3.98 10.41
N ASP A 27 -7.43 5.28 10.10
CA ASP A 27 -7.53 6.32 11.12
C ASP A 27 -8.84 6.16 11.94
N VAL A 28 -9.94 5.75 11.31
CA VAL A 28 -11.19 5.40 11.99
C VAL A 28 -11.08 4.12 12.82
N LEU A 29 -10.42 3.08 12.30
CA LEU A 29 -10.21 1.82 13.04
C LEU A 29 -9.37 2.06 14.30
N GLU A 30 -8.35 2.91 14.23
CA GLU A 30 -7.50 3.28 15.37
C GLU A 30 -8.29 4.01 16.46
N ALA A 31 -9.32 4.79 16.08
CA ALA A 31 -10.18 5.53 17.01
C ALA A 31 -11.32 4.68 17.59
N ASP A 32 -12.03 3.92 16.75
CA ASP A 32 -13.29 3.24 17.11
C ASP A 32 -13.17 1.72 17.31
N GLY A 33 -12.03 1.11 16.95
CA GLY A 33 -11.74 -0.32 17.15
C GLY A 33 -12.67 -1.30 16.41
N LYS A 34 -13.56 -0.79 15.55
CA LYS A 34 -14.51 -1.56 14.73
C LYS A 34 -14.23 -1.28 13.26
N ASP A 35 -14.59 -2.23 12.40
CA ASP A 35 -14.54 -2.16 10.92
C ASP A 35 -13.32 -2.83 10.23
N LEU A 36 -12.67 -3.78 10.91
CA LEU A 36 -11.54 -4.58 10.35
C LEU A 36 -11.91 -5.33 9.05
N GLY A 37 -13.16 -5.82 8.94
CA GLY A 37 -13.64 -6.53 7.75
C GLY A 37 -13.69 -5.65 6.51
N LYS A 38 -14.15 -4.40 6.65
CA LYS A 38 -14.18 -3.42 5.55
C LYS A 38 -12.77 -2.96 5.19
N LEU A 39 -11.90 -2.76 6.18
CA LEU A 39 -10.49 -2.45 5.96
C LEU A 39 -9.80 -3.55 5.12
N SER A 40 -10.02 -4.82 5.45
CA SER A 40 -9.47 -5.96 4.71
C SER A 40 -9.96 -5.99 3.25
N SER A 41 -11.26 -5.75 3.01
CA SER A 41 -11.82 -5.66 1.66
C SER A 41 -11.20 -4.51 0.85
N LEU A 42 -11.08 -3.32 1.45
CA LEU A 42 -10.48 -2.15 0.78
C LEU A 42 -9.00 -2.37 0.49
N HIS A 43 -8.26 -3.00 1.41
CA HIS A 43 -6.86 -3.37 1.21
C HIS A 43 -6.70 -4.35 0.03
N SER A 44 -7.52 -5.39 -0.05
CA SER A 44 -7.49 -6.34 -1.19
C SER A 44 -7.80 -5.66 -2.53
N GLN A 45 -8.72 -4.70 -2.55
CA GLN A 45 -8.98 -3.89 -3.75
C GLN A 45 -7.80 -2.99 -4.12
N LEU A 46 -7.10 -2.45 -3.14
CA LEU A 46 -5.90 -1.64 -3.35
C LEU A 46 -4.76 -2.50 -3.93
N ASP A 47 -4.54 -3.69 -3.38
CA ASP A 47 -3.55 -4.66 -3.86
C ASP A 47 -3.79 -5.03 -5.32
N ASN A 48 -5.03 -5.36 -5.69
CA ASN A 48 -5.37 -5.67 -7.07
C ASN A 48 -5.06 -4.51 -8.04
N LYS A 49 -5.36 -3.28 -7.63
CA LYS A 49 -5.07 -2.08 -8.43
C LYS A 49 -3.56 -1.83 -8.54
N PHE A 50 -2.82 -2.07 -7.46
CA PHE A 50 -1.36 -1.98 -7.45
C PHE A 50 -0.73 -3.00 -8.42
N SER A 51 -1.17 -4.27 -8.40
CA SER A 51 -0.68 -5.29 -9.34
C SER A 51 -0.96 -4.95 -10.80
N ARG A 52 -2.14 -4.40 -11.13
CA ARG A 52 -2.45 -3.94 -12.50
C ARG A 52 -1.57 -2.76 -12.91
N LEU A 53 -1.30 -1.83 -11.98
CA LEU A 53 -0.36 -0.73 -12.23
C LEU A 53 1.04 -1.24 -12.54
N GLU A 54 1.57 -2.16 -11.74
CA GLU A 54 2.89 -2.76 -11.98
C GLU A 54 2.97 -3.48 -13.34
N MET A 55 1.91 -4.20 -13.72
CA MET A 55 1.86 -4.92 -14.99
C MET A 55 1.95 -3.96 -16.18
N ILE A 56 1.10 -2.92 -16.20
CA ILE A 56 1.12 -1.91 -17.26
C ILE A 56 2.45 -1.14 -17.25
N GLN A 57 3.02 -0.89 -16.09
CA GLN A 57 4.33 -0.26 -15.98
C GLN A 57 5.41 -1.11 -16.64
N LYS A 58 5.42 -2.43 -16.38
CA LYS A 58 6.34 -3.38 -17.04
C LYS A 58 6.12 -3.44 -18.55
N GLU A 59 4.87 -3.50 -19.00
CA GLU A 59 4.55 -3.48 -20.44
C GLU A 59 5.08 -2.22 -21.13
N ILE A 60 4.90 -1.05 -20.50
CA ILE A 60 5.42 0.19 -21.07
C ILE A 60 6.95 0.19 -21.08
N SER A 61 7.61 -0.24 -19.99
CA SER A 61 9.07 -0.36 -19.93
C SER A 61 9.63 -1.33 -20.98
N SER A 62 8.98 -2.48 -21.20
CA SER A 62 9.36 -3.43 -22.24
C SER A 62 9.23 -2.84 -23.64
N LEU A 63 8.16 -2.09 -23.92
CA LEU A 63 7.97 -1.41 -25.21
C LEU A 63 8.96 -0.24 -25.41
N LEU A 64 9.39 0.41 -24.34
CA LEU A 64 10.41 1.48 -24.41
C LEU A 64 11.83 0.94 -24.57
N LEU A 65 12.14 -0.24 -24.03
CA LEU A 65 13.43 -0.90 -24.27
C LEU A 65 13.67 -1.22 -25.76
N GLU A 66 12.61 -1.44 -26.53
CA GLU A 66 12.69 -1.58 -27.99
C GLU A 66 12.87 -0.25 -28.73
N ASP A 67 12.45 0.88 -28.14
CA ASP A 67 12.42 2.19 -28.80
C ASP A 67 13.37 3.19 -28.10
N THR A 68 14.66 3.07 -28.44
CA THR A 68 15.79 3.79 -27.81
C THR A 68 15.74 5.32 -27.92
N SER A 69 14.84 5.88 -28.73
CA SER A 69 14.78 7.32 -29.02
C SER A 69 13.98 8.15 -28.00
N THR A 70 13.13 7.53 -27.17
CA THR A 70 12.21 8.25 -26.25
C THR A 70 12.46 7.99 -24.76
N HIS A 71 13.59 7.37 -24.42
CA HIS A 71 13.90 6.87 -23.07
C HIS A 71 13.95 7.99 -22.00
N SER A 72 14.55 9.14 -22.32
CA SER A 72 14.82 10.20 -21.34
C SER A 72 13.57 10.97 -20.87
N GLU A 73 12.56 11.17 -21.72
CA GLU A 73 11.31 11.81 -21.31
C GLU A 73 10.43 10.87 -20.46
N PHE A 74 10.70 9.57 -20.57
CA PHE A 74 9.99 8.55 -19.83
C PHE A 74 10.55 8.36 -18.40
N GLU A 75 11.87 8.41 -18.23
CA GLU A 75 12.59 8.27 -16.96
C GLU A 75 12.08 9.26 -15.88
N ALA A 76 12.06 10.56 -16.20
CA ALA A 76 11.71 11.59 -15.23
C ALA A 76 10.24 11.53 -14.76
N ASP A 77 9.32 11.25 -15.70
CA ASP A 77 7.89 11.10 -15.42
C ASP A 77 7.58 9.77 -14.70
N PHE A 78 8.50 8.80 -14.78
CA PHE A 78 8.46 7.51 -14.11
C PHE A 78 9.01 7.60 -12.67
N GLU A 79 10.16 8.22 -12.46
CA GLU A 79 10.76 8.44 -11.14
C GLU A 79 9.89 9.36 -10.27
N ALA A 80 9.35 10.44 -10.86
CA ALA A 80 8.37 11.29 -10.16
C ALA A 80 7.07 10.53 -9.81
N ALA A 81 6.75 9.46 -10.55
CA ALA A 81 5.60 8.61 -10.27
C ALA A 81 5.90 7.50 -9.24
N GLU A 82 7.14 7.10 -8.98
CA GLU A 82 7.44 5.98 -8.06
C GLU A 82 7.08 6.24 -6.59
N SER A 83 6.85 7.49 -6.20
CA SER A 83 6.35 7.89 -4.87
C SER A 83 5.12 7.10 -4.39
N TYR A 84 4.28 6.59 -5.29
CA TYR A 84 3.13 5.77 -4.89
C TYR A 84 3.52 4.38 -4.37
N ARG A 85 4.66 3.80 -4.79
CA ARG A 85 5.15 2.50 -4.30
C ARG A 85 5.49 2.58 -2.82
N ASP A 86 6.27 3.58 -2.42
CA ASP A 86 6.61 3.79 -1.01
C ASP A 86 5.37 4.08 -0.16
N SER A 87 4.46 4.89 -0.70
CA SER A 87 3.18 5.20 -0.05
C SER A 87 2.31 3.95 0.13
N TYR A 88 2.29 3.06 -0.86
CA TYR A 88 1.61 1.77 -0.80
C TYR A 88 2.24 0.85 0.24
N LEU A 89 3.56 0.66 0.20
CA LEU A 89 4.29 -0.21 1.12
C LEU A 89 4.08 0.22 2.57
N LYS A 90 4.20 1.53 2.85
CA LYS A 90 3.92 2.09 4.18
C LYS A 90 2.50 1.83 4.64
N LEU A 91 1.52 1.95 3.73
CA LEU A 91 0.12 1.71 4.04
C LEU A 91 -0.17 0.22 4.27
N LYS A 92 0.41 -0.64 3.45
CA LYS A 92 0.34 -2.10 3.56
C LYS A 92 0.89 -2.58 4.90
N THR A 93 2.09 -2.13 5.29
CA THR A 93 2.68 -2.49 6.59
C THR A 93 1.75 -2.11 7.75
N LYS A 94 1.14 -0.92 7.71
CA LYS A 94 0.15 -0.52 8.72
C LYS A 94 -1.06 -1.43 8.75
N VAL A 95 -1.66 -1.75 7.59
CA VAL A 95 -2.81 -2.68 7.55
C VAL A 95 -2.42 -4.05 8.09
N GLU A 96 -1.24 -4.56 7.74
CA GLU A 96 -0.71 -5.82 8.24
C GLU A 96 -0.47 -5.79 9.76
N GLU A 97 -0.04 -4.66 10.32
CA GLU A 97 0.08 -4.46 11.78
C GLU A 97 -1.28 -4.55 12.48
N PHE A 98 -2.31 -3.90 11.94
CA PHE A 98 -3.68 -4.00 12.47
C PHE A 98 -4.31 -5.38 12.27
N GLN A 99 -3.93 -6.09 11.21
CA GLN A 99 -4.41 -7.45 10.90
C GLN A 99 -3.61 -8.53 11.62
N ARG A 100 -2.42 -8.21 12.17
CA ARG A 100 -1.68 -9.14 13.02
C ARG A 100 -2.47 -9.30 14.32
N PRO A 101 -3.12 -10.45 14.58
CA PRO A 101 -3.59 -10.72 15.93
C PRO A 101 -2.35 -10.76 16.81
N TYR A 102 -2.36 -10.02 17.93
CA TYR A 102 -1.33 -9.96 18.96
C TYR A 102 -0.61 -11.31 19.17
N ALA A 103 0.47 -11.58 18.43
CA ALA A 103 1.30 -12.78 18.58
C ALA A 103 2.65 -12.46 19.23
N MET A 104 2.87 -11.21 19.67
CA MET A 104 4.16 -10.77 20.24
C MET A 104 4.07 -10.02 21.59
N PHE A 105 2.89 -9.92 22.23
CA PHE A 105 2.81 -9.31 23.57
C PHE A 105 2.97 -10.29 24.75
N PHE A 106 3.15 -11.60 24.52
CA PHE A 106 3.52 -12.56 25.58
C PHE A 106 4.99 -13.01 25.51
N ASN A 107 5.90 -12.04 25.43
CA ASN A 107 7.26 -12.23 25.98
C ASN A 107 7.61 -11.11 26.98
N GLY A 108 6.57 -10.53 27.61
CA GLY A 108 6.70 -9.72 28.82
C GLY A 108 6.20 -10.53 30.01
N GLN A 109 7.04 -11.42 30.55
CA GLN A 109 6.85 -11.87 31.94
C GLN A 109 7.11 -10.64 32.83
N CYS A 110 6.04 -10.00 33.27
CA CYS A 110 6.06 -9.09 34.39
C CYS A 110 6.02 -9.97 35.65
N THR A 111 7.17 -10.24 36.27
CA THR A 111 7.20 -10.86 37.59
C THR A 111 6.84 -9.81 38.62
N GLU A 112 5.56 -9.71 38.94
CA GLU A 112 5.08 -9.05 40.14
C GLU A 112 4.15 -10.03 40.87
N THR A 113 4.70 -10.80 41.80
CA THR A 113 3.92 -11.42 42.87
C THR A 113 4.33 -10.77 44.18
N GLN A 114 3.30 -10.28 44.86
CA GLN A 114 3.30 -9.39 45.99
C GLN A 114 4.08 -9.87 47.21
N VAL A 115 4.62 -8.88 47.90
CA VAL A 115 4.99 -8.93 49.32
C VAL A 115 3.78 -9.38 50.14
N ALA A 116 3.98 -10.37 51.01
CA ALA A 116 3.13 -10.59 52.18
C ALA A 116 4.05 -10.83 53.38
N GLU A 117 4.30 -9.76 54.15
CA GLU A 117 4.54 -9.89 55.58
C GLU A 117 3.28 -10.50 56.21
N VAL A 118 3.43 -11.61 56.94
CA VAL A 118 3.29 -11.72 58.41
C VAL A 118 3.99 -13.00 58.86
#